data_AF-W1XA06-F1
#
_entry.id   AF-W1XA06-F1
#
_cell.length_a   1.000
_cell.length_b   1.000
_cell.length_c   1.000
_cell.angle_alpha   90.00
_cell.angle_beta   90.00
_cell.angle_gamma   90.00
#
_symmetry.space_group_name_H-M   'P 1'
#
loop_
_entity.id
_entity.type
_entity.pdbx_description
1 polymer ?
#
loop_
_entity_poly.entity_id
_entity_poly.type
_entity_poly.pdbx_seq_one_letter_code
_entity_poly.pdbx_strand_id
1 'polypeptide(L)'
;IDILCRRRKNNPVVVGEAGVGKSALIEGLALRIVAGQVPDKLKNTDIMTLDLGALQAGASVKGEFEKRFKGLMAEVISSPVPVILFIDEAHTLIGAGNQQDWATHMLGHELTAMHGLDHAQTLAIVLPALWNEKRDTKRAKLLQYAERVWNITEGSDDERIDAAIAATRNFFEQLGVPTHLSDYGLDGSSIPA
;
A
#
# COMPACT_ATOMS: atom_id res chain seq x y z
N ILE A 1 14.80 15.05 -6.24
CA ILE A 1 15.85 15.66 -5.38
C ILE A 1 15.28 16.81 -4.57
N ASP A 2 14.65 17.81 -5.18
CA ASP A 2 14.15 19.01 -4.47
C ASP A 2 13.22 18.72 -3.28
N ILE A 3 12.34 17.71 -3.41
CA ILE A 3 11.44 17.30 -2.33
C ILE A 3 12.23 16.85 -1.09
N LEU A 4 13.27 16.02 -1.25
CA LEU A 4 14.12 15.53 -0.16
C LEU A 4 14.85 16.68 0.57
N CYS A 5 15.16 17.76 -0.14
CA CYS A 5 15.83 18.92 0.43
C CYS A 5 14.90 19.82 1.27
N ARG A 6 13.57 19.65 1.21
CA ARG A 6 12.61 20.49 1.95
C ARG A 6 12.78 20.36 3.48
N ARG A 7 12.38 21.38 4.23
CA ARG A 7 12.34 21.35 5.71
C ARG A 7 11.16 20.55 6.26
N ARG A 8 10.05 20.49 5.53
CA ARG A 8 8.82 19.74 5.85
C ARG A 8 8.29 19.09 4.58
N LYS A 9 7.52 18.01 4.74
CA LYS A 9 6.97 17.23 3.62
C LYS A 9 8.07 16.82 2.63
N ASN A 10 9.15 16.26 3.18
CA ASN A 10 10.36 15.86 2.47
C ASN A 10 10.36 14.37 2.10
N ASN A 11 9.20 13.71 2.15
CA ASN A 11 9.02 12.30 1.79
C ASN A 11 8.43 12.23 0.36
N PRO A 12 9.25 12.07 -0.69
CA PRO A 12 8.74 11.91 -2.04
C PRO A 12 8.04 10.55 -2.18
N VAL A 13 6.94 10.53 -2.93
CA VAL A 13 6.26 9.30 -3.36
C VAL A 13 6.38 9.20 -4.87
N VAL A 14 6.93 8.09 -5.35
CA VAL A 14 7.05 7.79 -6.77
C VAL A 14 5.91 6.84 -7.14
N VAL A 15 5.07 7.26 -8.09
CA VAL A 15 3.91 6.49 -8.55
C VAL A 15 4.12 6.12 -10.02
N GLY A 16 3.73 4.91 -10.39
CA GLY A 16 3.82 4.39 -11.75
C GLY A 16 3.56 2.89 -11.78
N GLU A 17 3.26 2.35 -12.96
CA GLU A 17 2.99 0.92 -13.16
C GLU A 17 4.16 0.02 -12.72
N ALA A 18 3.90 -1.27 -12.51
CA ALA A 18 4.95 -2.24 -12.23
C ALA A 18 5.93 -2.30 -13.42
N GLY A 19 7.23 -2.44 -13.14
CA GLY A 19 8.25 -2.58 -14.20
C GLY A 19 8.69 -1.28 -14.90
N VAL A 20 8.08 -0.12 -14.65
CA VAL A 20 8.48 1.16 -15.30
C VAL A 20 9.83 1.75 -14.82
N GLY A 21 10.59 1.01 -14.02
CA GLY A 21 11.92 1.43 -13.56
C GLY A 21 11.92 2.39 -12.36
N LYS A 22 10.91 2.34 -11.48
CA LYS A 22 10.88 3.15 -10.24
C LYS A 22 12.14 2.94 -9.38
N SER A 23 12.60 1.69 -9.26
CA SER A 23 13.84 1.35 -8.52
C SER A 23 15.09 1.93 -9.18
N ALA A 24 15.11 2.07 -10.51
CA ALA A 24 16.23 2.70 -11.23
C ALA A 24 16.40 4.19 -10.86
N LEU A 25 15.33 4.88 -10.44
CA LEU A 25 15.44 6.25 -9.92
C LEU A 25 16.21 6.31 -8.60
N ILE A 26 16.09 5.27 -7.78
CA ILE A 26 16.78 5.18 -6.48
C ILE A 26 18.25 4.86 -6.68
N GLU A 27 18.56 3.91 -7.56
CA GLU A 27 19.94 3.60 -7.98
C GLU A 27 20.61 4.82 -8.60
N GLY A 28 19.92 5.53 -9.51
CA GLY A 28 20.41 6.77 -10.09
C GLY A 28 20.65 7.86 -9.04
N LEU A 29 19.82 7.96 -8.00
CA LEU A 29 20.06 8.87 -6.89
C LEU A 29 21.30 8.46 -6.08
N ALA A 30 21.47 7.17 -5.77
CA ALA A 30 22.63 6.66 -5.06
C ALA A 30 23.94 7.00 -5.80
N LEU A 31 23.99 6.73 -7.10
CA LEU A 31 25.13 7.08 -7.96
C LEU A 31 25.44 8.58 -7.92
N ARG A 32 24.41 9.43 -7.95
CA ARG A 32 24.60 10.89 -7.86
C ARG A 32 25.10 11.34 -6.49
N ILE A 33 24.68 10.71 -5.40
CA ILE A 33 25.20 11.00 -4.06
C ILE A 33 26.68 10.64 -3.98
N VAL A 34 27.07 9.43 -4.43
CA VAL A 34 28.47 8.97 -4.47
C VAL A 34 29.34 9.89 -5.32
N ALA A 35 28.82 10.33 -6.47
CA ALA A 35 29.52 11.27 -7.36
C ALA A 35 29.55 12.72 -6.83
N GLY A 36 28.93 13.01 -5.67
CA GLY A 36 28.80 14.37 -5.13
C GLY A 36 27.92 15.30 -5.97
N GLN A 37 27.14 14.77 -6.91
CA GLN A 37 26.28 15.49 -7.86
C GLN A 37 24.87 15.73 -7.30
N VAL A 38 24.80 16.08 -6.02
CA VAL A 38 23.59 16.38 -5.26
C VAL A 38 23.79 17.65 -4.43
N PRO A 39 22.71 18.33 -4.02
CA PRO A 39 22.81 19.45 -3.07
C PRO A 39 23.51 19.04 -1.78
N ASP A 40 24.19 19.98 -1.12
CA ASP A 40 25.00 19.72 0.09
C ASP A 40 24.24 18.96 1.18
N LYS A 41 22.94 19.21 1.32
CA LYS A 41 22.06 18.54 2.29
C LYS A 41 21.95 17.02 2.09
N LEU A 42 22.23 16.52 0.88
CA LEU A 42 22.16 15.09 0.54
C LEU A 42 23.55 14.46 0.35
N LYS A 43 24.64 15.22 0.52
CA LYS A 43 25.99 14.66 0.49
C LYS A 43 26.20 13.78 1.72
N ASN A 44 27.06 12.76 1.60
CA ASN A 44 27.38 11.82 2.68
C ASN A 44 26.13 11.20 3.33
N THR A 45 25.10 10.94 2.53
CA THR A 45 23.84 10.33 2.96
C THR A 45 23.78 8.91 2.41
N ASP A 46 23.47 7.94 3.26
CA ASP A 46 23.28 6.57 2.83
C ASP A 46 21.86 6.37 2.29
N ILE A 47 21.75 5.58 1.23
CA ILE A 47 20.45 5.09 0.75
C ILE A 47 20.32 3.63 1.15
N MET A 48 19.27 3.31 1.88
CA MET A 48 18.98 1.95 2.31
C MET A 48 17.61 1.54 1.80
N THR A 49 17.46 0.29 1.39
CA THR A 49 16.16 -0.27 1.01
C THR A 49 15.62 -1.06 2.19
N LEU A 50 14.35 -0.83 2.52
CA LEU A 50 13.63 -1.64 3.51
C LEU A 50 13.18 -2.95 2.88
N ASP A 51 13.68 -4.07 3.40
CA ASP A 51 13.17 -5.39 3.08
C ASP A 51 11.95 -5.71 3.96
N LEU A 52 10.77 -5.57 3.37
CA LEU A 52 9.51 -5.87 4.04
C LEU A 52 9.32 -7.37 4.26
N GLY A 53 9.82 -8.21 3.36
CA GLY A 53 9.72 -9.67 3.49
C GLY A 53 10.52 -10.15 4.70
N ALA A 54 11.73 -9.65 4.88
CA ALA A 54 12.54 -9.94 6.06
C ALA A 54 11.90 -9.42 7.36
N LEU A 55 11.25 -8.25 7.33
CA LEU A 55 10.56 -7.70 8.50
C LEU A 55 9.35 -8.57 8.91
N GLN A 56 8.64 -9.11 7.91
CA GLN A 56 7.48 -9.98 8.08
C GLN A 56 7.87 -11.42 8.44
N ALA A 57 9.03 -11.89 7.99
CA ALA A 57 9.50 -13.24 8.26
C ALA A 57 9.57 -13.51 9.78
N GLY A 58 8.75 -14.44 10.25
CA GLY A 58 8.66 -14.80 11.66
C GLY A 58 7.93 -13.78 12.54
N ALA A 59 7.29 -12.75 11.99
CA ALA A 59 6.35 -11.89 12.71
C ALA A 59 4.94 -12.54 12.69
N SER A 60 4.79 -13.67 13.38
CA SER A 60 3.53 -14.43 13.42
C SER A 60 2.57 -13.91 14.48
N VAL A 61 3.06 -13.14 15.45
CA VAL A 61 2.27 -12.58 16.55
C VAL A 61 1.75 -11.19 16.19
N LYS A 62 0.48 -10.94 16.49
CA LYS A 62 -0.16 -9.62 16.31
C LYS A 62 0.66 -8.51 16.98
N GLY A 63 1.03 -7.48 16.22
CA GLY A 63 1.80 -6.33 16.72
C GLY A 63 3.32 -6.47 16.63
N GLU A 64 3.84 -7.66 16.27
CA GLU A 64 5.28 -7.91 16.21
C GLU A 64 5.94 -7.19 15.04
N PHE A 65 5.27 -7.17 13.88
CA PHE A 65 5.70 -6.41 12.72
C PHE A 65 5.88 -4.93 13.07
N GLU A 66 4.88 -4.32 13.71
CA GLU A 66 4.90 -2.90 14.09
C GLU A 66 5.99 -2.61 15.13
N LYS A 67 6.25 -3.56 16.04
CA LYS A 67 7.35 -3.47 16.99
C LYS A 67 8.71 -3.50 16.28
N ARG A 68 8.91 -4.43 15.34
CA ARG A 68 10.14 -4.54 14.53
C ARG A 68 10.35 -3.31 13.66
N PHE A 69 9.30 -2.84 13.00
CA PHE A 69 9.32 -1.61 12.20
C PHE A 69 9.71 -0.38 13.03
N LYS A 70 9.10 -0.21 14.21
CA LYS A 70 9.47 0.89 15.14
C LYS A 70 10.94 0.80 15.58
N GLY A 71 11.43 -0.40 15.84
CA GLY A 71 12.85 -0.64 16.17
C GLY A 71 13.77 -0.20 15.03
N LEU A 72 13.49 -0.66 13.81
CA LEU A 72 14.24 -0.28 12.62
C LEU A 72 14.23 1.23 12.39
N MET A 73 13.07 1.88 12.52
CA MET A 73 12.98 3.33 12.39
C MET A 73 13.82 4.06 13.45
N ALA A 74 13.88 3.54 14.67
CA ALA A 74 14.72 4.11 15.72
C ALA A 74 16.22 4.00 15.38
N GLU A 75 16.65 2.89 14.79
CA GLU A 75 18.02 2.69 14.30
C GLU A 75 18.36 3.62 13.13
N VAL A 76 17.44 3.78 12.18
CA VAL A 76 17.60 4.71 11.06
C VAL A 76 17.73 6.16 11.56
N ILE A 77 16.93 6.55 12.56
CA ILE A 77 16.97 7.90 13.16
C ILE A 77 18.25 8.12 13.97
N SER A 78 18.76 7.10 14.64
CA SER A 78 19.98 7.17 15.47
C SER A 78 21.28 6.98 14.68
N SER A 79 21.18 6.70 13.38
CA SER A 79 22.33 6.49 12.50
C SER A 79 23.33 7.68 12.58
N PRO A 80 24.64 7.40 12.66
CA PRO A 80 25.68 8.44 12.71
C PRO A 80 25.79 9.23 11.39
N VAL A 81 25.26 8.66 10.31
CA VAL A 81 25.15 9.31 8.99
C VAL A 81 23.68 9.47 8.61
N PRO A 82 23.30 10.53 7.88
CA PRO A 82 21.94 10.67 7.38
C PRO A 82 21.55 9.47 6.50
N VAL A 83 20.34 8.96 6.68
CA VAL A 83 19.80 7.84 5.90
C VAL A 83 18.57 8.29 5.12
N ILE A 84 18.53 7.99 3.83
CA ILE A 84 17.32 7.96 3.01
C ILE A 84 16.85 6.51 2.96
N LEU A 85 15.73 6.25 3.61
CA LEU A 85 15.09 4.94 3.56
C LEU A 85 14.17 4.86 2.33
N PHE A 86 14.50 3.99 1.39
CA PHE A 86 13.64 3.59 0.30
C PHE A 86 12.74 2.45 0.73
N ILE A 87 11.46 2.56 0.42
CA ILE A 87 10.44 1.57 0.73
C ILE A 87 9.74 1.27 -0.58
N ASP A 88 9.98 0.07 -1.11
CA ASP A 88 9.20 -0.40 -2.24
C ASP A 88 7.79 -0.77 -1.78
N GLU A 89 6.81 -0.55 -2.65
CA GLU A 89 5.40 -0.83 -2.35
C GLU A 89 4.93 -0.26 -1.00
N ALA A 90 5.28 1.00 -0.67
CA ALA A 90 5.00 1.60 0.65
C ALA A 90 3.52 1.55 1.09
N HIS A 91 2.58 1.31 0.18
CA HIS A 91 1.17 1.06 0.51
C HIS A 91 0.98 -0.19 1.38
N THR A 92 1.85 -1.20 1.25
CA THR A 92 1.87 -2.40 2.11
C THR A 92 2.10 -2.05 3.58
N LEU A 93 2.93 -1.04 3.86
CA LEU A 93 3.15 -0.52 5.22
C LEU A 93 1.98 0.27 5.77
N ILE A 94 1.29 1.02 4.90
CA ILE A 94 0.13 1.82 5.28
C ILE A 94 -1.05 0.90 5.68
N GLY A 95 -1.11 -0.33 5.12
CA GLY A 95 -2.04 -1.39 5.52
C GLY A 95 -1.58 -2.28 6.70
N ALA A 96 -0.27 -2.44 6.91
CA ALA A 96 0.29 -3.36 7.92
C ALA A 96 -0.02 -3.02 9.39
N GLY A 97 -0.49 -1.80 9.69
CA GLY A 97 -0.94 -1.41 11.04
C GLY A 97 -2.37 -1.88 11.40
N ASN A 98 -3.07 -2.55 10.48
CA ASN A 98 -4.34 -3.21 10.72
C ASN A 98 -4.28 -4.62 10.09
N GLN A 99 -4.13 -5.67 10.92
CA GLN A 99 -4.20 -7.08 10.47
C GLN A 99 -5.43 -7.46 9.62
N GLN A 100 -6.45 -6.60 9.54
CA GLN A 100 -7.69 -6.85 8.82
C GLN A 100 -7.67 -6.46 7.34
N ASP A 101 -6.64 -5.77 6.84
CA ASP A 101 -6.47 -5.50 5.40
C ASP A 101 -5.45 -6.47 4.74
N TRP A 102 -4.86 -7.38 5.53
CA TRP A 102 -3.96 -8.44 5.05
C TRP A 102 -4.60 -9.38 4.03
N ALA A 103 -5.90 -9.65 4.18
CA ALA A 103 -6.62 -10.56 3.29
C ALA A 103 -6.82 -9.94 1.89
N THR A 104 -7.01 -8.62 1.81
CA THR A 104 -7.09 -7.92 0.52
C THR A 104 -5.75 -7.98 -0.21
N HIS A 105 -4.65 -7.82 0.52
CA HIS A 105 -3.31 -7.85 -0.05
C HIS A 105 -2.85 -9.26 -0.43
N MET A 106 -3.06 -10.28 0.41
CA MET A 106 -2.72 -11.66 0.06
C MET A 106 -3.48 -12.16 -1.17
N LEU A 107 -4.81 -12.01 -1.18
CA LEU A 107 -5.62 -12.37 -2.34
C LEU A 107 -5.22 -11.56 -3.57
N GLY A 108 -4.86 -10.28 -3.39
CA GLY A 108 -4.38 -9.45 -4.49
C GLY A 108 -3.04 -9.91 -5.08
N HIS A 109 -2.06 -10.27 -4.24
CA HIS A 109 -0.78 -10.81 -4.70
C HIS A 109 -0.95 -12.17 -5.38
N GLU A 110 -1.82 -13.04 -4.87
CA GLU A 110 -2.13 -14.33 -5.50
C GLU A 110 -2.80 -14.16 -6.86
N LEU A 111 -3.80 -13.28 -6.96
CA LEU A 111 -4.45 -12.95 -8.23
C LEU A 111 -3.47 -12.31 -9.23
N THR A 112 -2.56 -11.45 -8.76
CA THR A 112 -1.47 -10.90 -9.57
C THR A 112 -0.57 -12.02 -10.10
N ALA A 113 -0.14 -12.93 -9.22
CA ALA A 113 0.80 -13.99 -9.57
C ALA A 113 0.20 -15.06 -10.49
N MET A 114 -1.07 -15.43 -10.28
CA MET A 114 -1.74 -16.49 -11.03
C MET A 114 -2.36 -15.99 -12.34
N HIS A 115 -2.76 -14.71 -12.39
CA HIS A 115 -3.59 -14.19 -13.49
C HIS A 115 -3.05 -12.91 -14.14
N GLY A 116 -1.89 -12.42 -13.70
CA GLY A 116 -1.24 -11.25 -14.31
C GLY A 116 -2.00 -9.94 -14.11
N LEU A 117 -2.91 -9.89 -13.13
CA LEU A 117 -3.66 -8.69 -12.80
C LEU A 117 -2.76 -7.67 -12.10
N ASP A 118 -2.93 -6.39 -12.42
CA ASP A 118 -2.22 -5.33 -11.72
C ASP A 118 -2.81 -5.06 -10.32
N HIS A 119 -2.09 -4.26 -9.55
CA HIS A 119 -2.49 -3.95 -8.18
C HIS A 119 -3.84 -3.21 -8.09
N ALA A 120 -4.16 -2.34 -9.05
CA ALA A 120 -5.43 -1.62 -9.04
C ALA A 120 -6.60 -2.55 -9.36
N GLN A 121 -6.42 -3.45 -10.33
CA GLN A 121 -7.40 -4.47 -10.71
C GLN A 121 -7.70 -5.41 -9.54
N THR A 122 -6.66 -5.89 -8.85
CA THR A 122 -6.84 -6.79 -7.70
C THR A 122 -7.56 -6.12 -6.52
N LEU A 123 -7.24 -4.85 -6.23
CA LEU A 123 -7.97 -4.07 -5.23
C LEU A 123 -9.44 -3.85 -5.62
N ALA A 124 -9.71 -3.54 -6.88
CA ALA A 124 -11.06 -3.31 -7.40
C ALA A 124 -11.96 -4.55 -7.23
N ILE A 125 -11.38 -5.75 -7.35
CA ILE A 125 -12.08 -7.03 -7.17
C ILE A 125 -12.24 -7.37 -5.68
N VAL A 126 -11.14 -7.39 -4.93
CA VAL A 126 -11.09 -8.01 -3.61
C VAL A 126 -11.67 -7.09 -2.53
N LEU A 127 -11.41 -5.79 -2.60
CA LEU A 127 -11.75 -4.87 -1.52
C LEU A 127 -13.27 -4.78 -1.27
N PRO A 128 -14.13 -4.59 -2.29
CA PRO A 128 -15.58 -4.52 -2.07
C PRO A 128 -16.17 -5.87 -1.63
N ALA A 129 -15.65 -6.99 -2.15
CA ALA A 129 -16.08 -8.34 -1.76
C ALA A 129 -15.73 -8.63 -0.29
N LEU A 130 -14.53 -8.25 0.14
CA LEU A 130 -14.07 -8.45 1.51
C LEU A 130 -14.83 -7.56 2.50
N TRP A 131 -15.24 -6.35 2.10
CA TRP A 131 -16.07 -5.49 2.94
C TRP A 131 -17.48 -6.03 3.12
N ASN A 132 -18.08 -6.64 2.10
CA ASN A 132 -19.36 -7.34 2.24
C ASN A 132 -19.26 -8.47 3.26
N GLU A 133 -18.23 -9.33 3.13
CA GLU A 133 -18.02 -10.47 4.03
C GLU A 133 -17.69 -10.04 5.48
N LYS A 134 -16.90 -8.97 5.64
CA LYS A 134 -16.41 -8.51 6.95
C LYS A 134 -17.24 -7.36 7.53
N ARG A 135 -18.39 -7.02 6.95
CA ARG A 135 -19.16 -5.82 7.28
C ARG A 135 -19.45 -5.66 8.77
N ASP A 136 -19.78 -6.73 9.48
CA ASP A 136 -20.07 -6.66 10.91
C ASP A 136 -18.83 -6.34 11.74
N THR A 137 -17.70 -6.98 11.41
CA THR A 137 -16.42 -6.72 12.09
C THR A 137 -15.80 -5.37 11.70
N LYS A 138 -16.17 -4.81 10.54
CA LYS A 138 -15.65 -3.55 10.00
C LYS A 138 -16.65 -2.39 10.07
N ARG A 139 -17.83 -2.57 10.68
CA ARG A 139 -18.97 -1.64 10.64
C ARG A 139 -18.57 -0.19 10.90
N ALA A 140 -17.93 0.09 12.04
CA ALA A 140 -17.52 1.45 12.39
C ALA A 140 -16.54 2.09 11.39
N LYS A 141 -15.62 1.29 10.82
CA LYS A 141 -14.66 1.77 9.82
C LYS A 141 -15.34 2.03 8.48
N LEU A 142 -16.28 1.17 8.08
CA LEU A 142 -17.04 1.33 6.83
C LEU A 142 -17.98 2.54 6.87
N LEU A 143 -18.59 2.83 8.03
CA LEU A 143 -19.38 4.06 8.21
C LEU A 143 -18.50 5.31 8.14
N GLN A 144 -17.32 5.28 8.76
CA GLN A 144 -16.35 6.36 8.65
C GLN A 144 -15.86 6.55 7.21
N TYR A 145 -15.66 5.46 6.48
CA TYR A 145 -15.28 5.49 5.07
C TYR A 145 -16.41 6.07 4.19
N ALA A 146 -17.65 5.62 4.41
CA ALA A 146 -18.84 6.14 3.75
C ALA A 146 -18.94 7.66 3.88
N GLU A 147 -18.76 8.19 5.10
CA GLU A 147 -18.77 9.62 5.36
C GLU A 147 -17.56 10.35 4.76
N ARG A 148 -16.34 9.88 5.00
CA ARG A 148 -15.14 10.67 4.65
C ARG A 148 -14.77 10.63 3.17
N VAL A 149 -15.10 9.54 2.49
CA VAL A 149 -14.71 9.32 1.10
C VAL A 149 -15.86 9.63 0.15
N TRP A 150 -17.06 9.20 0.53
CA TRP A 150 -18.25 9.32 -0.33
C TRP A 150 -19.26 10.36 0.16
N ASN A 151 -19.02 10.99 1.31
CA ASN A 151 -19.93 11.96 1.93
C ASN A 151 -21.35 11.38 2.18
N ILE A 152 -21.42 10.08 2.51
CA ILE A 152 -22.67 9.37 2.77
C ILE A 152 -22.97 9.41 4.28
N THR A 153 -23.86 10.33 4.66
CA THR A 153 -24.22 10.60 6.07
C THR A 153 -25.67 10.26 6.41
N GLU A 154 -26.51 10.01 5.41
CA GLU A 154 -27.94 9.74 5.58
C GLU A 154 -28.27 8.26 5.37
N GLY A 155 -29.36 7.79 5.99
CA GLY A 155 -29.77 6.38 5.99
C GLY A 155 -29.32 5.60 7.23
N SER A 156 -29.78 4.36 7.33
CA SER A 156 -29.33 3.42 8.35
C SER A 156 -27.86 3.02 8.14
N ASP A 157 -27.23 2.48 9.18
CA ASP A 157 -25.83 2.05 9.11
C ASP A 157 -25.59 1.04 7.98
N ASP A 158 -26.51 0.09 7.77
CA ASP A 158 -26.38 -0.90 6.71
C ASP A 158 -26.54 -0.30 5.32
N GLU A 159 -27.53 0.59 5.12
CA GLU A 159 -27.71 1.31 3.85
C GLU A 159 -26.49 2.17 3.50
N ARG A 160 -25.90 2.83 4.49
CA ARG A 160 -24.69 3.65 4.31
C ARG A 160 -23.48 2.83 3.92
N ILE A 161 -23.31 1.66 4.55
CA ILE A 161 -22.23 0.73 4.22
C ILE A 161 -22.42 0.18 2.80
N ASP A 162 -23.62 -0.25 2.45
CA ASP A 162 -23.93 -0.79 1.12
C ASP A 162 -23.70 0.27 0.04
N ALA A 163 -24.16 1.51 0.28
CA ALA A 163 -23.95 2.62 -0.62
C ALA A 163 -22.46 2.97 -0.81
N ALA A 164 -21.66 2.89 0.25
CA ALA A 164 -20.22 3.13 0.16
C ALA A 164 -19.49 2.03 -0.61
N ILE A 165 -19.86 0.76 -0.41
CA ILE A 165 -19.29 -0.37 -1.16
C ILE A 165 -19.65 -0.25 -2.65
N ALA A 166 -20.92 0.07 -2.96
CA ALA A 166 -21.38 0.29 -4.32
C ALA A 166 -20.70 1.48 -5.00
N ALA A 167 -20.57 2.62 -4.30
CA ALA A 167 -19.87 3.79 -4.81
C ALA A 167 -18.40 3.49 -5.14
N THR A 168 -17.76 2.67 -4.30
CA THR A 168 -16.37 2.21 -4.53
C THR A 168 -16.26 1.35 -5.78
N ARG A 169 -17.20 0.42 -6.01
CA ARG A 169 -17.24 -0.38 -7.26
C ARG A 169 -17.42 0.52 -8.49
N ASN A 170 -18.43 1.38 -8.45
CA ASN A 170 -18.73 2.30 -9.55
C ASN A 170 -17.53 3.20 -9.89
N PHE A 171 -16.77 3.63 -8.89
CA PHE A 171 -15.55 4.41 -9.10
C PHE A 171 -14.49 3.66 -9.92
N PHE A 172 -14.20 2.41 -9.57
CA PHE A 172 -13.25 1.60 -10.34
C PHE A 172 -13.76 1.32 -11.76
N GLU A 173 -15.04 1.03 -11.92
CA GLU A 173 -15.65 0.78 -13.23
C GLU A 173 -15.61 2.03 -14.12
N GLN A 174 -15.82 3.23 -13.56
CA GLN A 174 -15.67 4.50 -14.28
C GLN A 174 -14.23 4.76 -14.74
N LEU A 175 -13.25 4.21 -14.03
CA LEU A 175 -11.84 4.24 -14.44
C LEU A 175 -11.48 3.16 -15.46
N GLY A 176 -12.46 2.37 -15.92
CA GLY A 176 -12.23 1.26 -16.85
C GLY A 176 -11.62 0.02 -16.18
N VAL A 177 -11.71 -0.08 -14.85
CA VAL A 177 -11.20 -1.22 -14.08
C VAL A 177 -12.38 -2.10 -13.64
N PRO A 178 -12.55 -3.30 -14.22
CA PRO A 178 -13.62 -4.22 -13.82
C PRO A 178 -13.50 -4.68 -12.36
N THR A 179 -14.64 -4.95 -11.71
CA THR A 179 -14.72 -5.19 -10.25
C THR A 179 -15.17 -6.61 -9.86
N HIS A 180 -15.37 -7.51 -10.83
CA HIS A 180 -15.71 -8.91 -10.58
C HIS A 180 -14.65 -9.84 -11.16
N LEU A 181 -14.42 -10.97 -10.51
CA LEU A 181 -13.51 -12.02 -11.01
C LEU A 181 -13.90 -12.51 -12.42
N SER A 182 -15.21 -12.63 -12.67
CA SER A 182 -15.77 -13.05 -13.97
C SER A 182 -15.38 -12.11 -15.11
N ASP A 183 -15.16 -10.83 -14.82
CA ASP A 183 -14.78 -9.84 -15.84
C ASP A 183 -13.37 -10.10 -16.39
N TYR A 184 -12.56 -10.83 -15.63
CA TYR A 184 -11.21 -11.28 -16.01
C TYR A 184 -11.18 -12.75 -16.45
N GLY A 185 -12.35 -13.36 -16.68
CA GLY A 185 -12.47 -14.78 -17.05
C GLY A 185 -12.12 -15.74 -15.92
N LEU A 186 -12.17 -15.29 -14.66
CA LEU A 186 -11.88 -16.09 -13.49
C LEU A 186 -13.19 -16.60 -12.88
N ASP A 187 -13.33 -17.91 -12.73
CA ASP A 187 -14.51 -18.57 -12.18
C ASP A 187 -14.37 -18.93 -10.68
N GLY A 188 -13.26 -18.51 -10.06
CA GLY A 188 -12.96 -18.77 -8.66
C GLY A 188 -12.37 -20.17 -8.39
N SER A 189 -12.23 -21.03 -9.41
CA SER A 189 -11.64 -22.37 -9.28
C SER A 189 -10.11 -22.35 -9.07
N SER A 190 -9.47 -21.22 -9.39
CA SER A 190 -8.03 -21.00 -9.28
C SER A 190 -7.59 -20.40 -7.95
N ILE A 191 -8.52 -20.03 -7.06
CA ILE A 191 -8.18 -19.47 -5.74
C ILE A 191 -8.04 -20.64 -4.76
N PRO A 192 -6.83 -20.89 -4.21
CA PRO A 192 -6.64 -21.99 -3.27
C PRO A 192 -7.52 -21.80 -2.02
N ALA A 193 -8.09 -22.93 -1.55
CA ALA A 193 -8.98 -23.00 -0.39
C ALA A 193 -8.28 -22.68 0.95
#